data_AF-A0A8J7DWH6-F1
#
_entry.id   AF-A0A8J7DWH6-F1
#
_cell.length_a   1.000
_cell.length_b   1.000
_cell.length_c   1.000
_cell.angle_alpha   90.00
_cell.angle_beta   90.00
_cell.angle_gamma   90.00
#
_symmetry.space_group_name_H-M   'P 1'
#
loop_
_entity.id
_entity.type
_entity.pdbx_description
1 polymer ?
#
loop_
_entity_poly.entity_id
_entity_poly.type
_entity_poly.pdbx_seq_one_letter_code
_entity_poly.pdbx_strand_id
1 'polypeptide(L)'
;MNPEEMDRLFPIEQQRHYVSRLMKPTNRVVGLTRCRAEYFVRLWAYLLLKQQFTSGKTPQSPLKELSLPQGFIPCTHREAAAVFYAHKERGSDRAAGLILDKLVALGLINKTFDGNTICLQINTLSKLTRPLETDSTPKVEFATDAFNPRTDAILVASFLARNYNWMNNNTAAVPHRIARLLRKWAQFYGTGMRVLRRCDNLNPVGFYIFYPVAPESEQNFFLPPGKSLHLSSSREEDPIAIALPGNLDCTSIFIRSWTIDRVYMQPAQICQLLKDSQKTLVRMQGDFPNLCDMYALSIHPTTEKLALAVGFQKTSQDVTLGVCWLYEAVDRFLALDIDKALAGAEFAPRE
;
A
#
# COMPACT_ATOMS: atom_id res chain seq x y z
N MET A 1 -18.06 -12.26 -27.43
CA MET A 1 -19.11 -11.51 -26.69
C MET A 1 -18.98 -10.04 -27.07
N ASN A 2 -20.08 -9.39 -27.44
CA ASN A 2 -20.05 -7.95 -27.76
C ASN A 2 -20.06 -7.14 -26.43
N PRO A 3 -19.07 -6.26 -26.17
CA PRO A 3 -19.03 -5.43 -24.96
C PRO A 3 -20.28 -4.57 -24.73
N GLU A 4 -21.04 -4.28 -25.79
CA GLU A 4 -22.28 -3.48 -25.75
C GLU A 4 -23.46 -4.21 -25.08
N GLU A 5 -23.42 -5.55 -24.99
CA GLU A 5 -24.47 -6.35 -24.32
C GLU A 5 -24.28 -6.40 -22.79
N MET A 6 -23.19 -5.83 -22.29
CA MET A 6 -22.79 -5.97 -20.90
C MET A 6 -23.78 -5.33 -19.92
N ASP A 7 -24.43 -4.21 -20.26
CA ASP A 7 -25.42 -3.60 -19.36
C ASP A 7 -26.75 -4.38 -19.33
N ARG A 8 -27.03 -5.22 -20.34
CA ARG A 8 -28.14 -6.19 -20.29
C ARG A 8 -27.81 -7.39 -19.40
N LEU A 9 -26.57 -7.89 -19.50
CA LEU A 9 -26.11 -9.07 -18.76
C LEU A 9 -25.69 -8.74 -17.31
N PHE A 10 -25.30 -7.50 -17.04
CA PHE A 10 -24.91 -7.00 -15.72
C PHE A 10 -25.42 -5.57 -15.50
N PRO A 11 -26.63 -5.42 -14.93
CA PRO A 11 -27.32 -4.13 -14.81
C PRO A 11 -26.50 -3.05 -14.07
N ILE A 12 -26.73 -1.79 -14.45
CA ILE A 12 -26.02 -0.62 -13.89
C ILE A 12 -26.20 -0.50 -12.37
N GLU A 13 -27.36 -0.88 -11.83
CA GLU A 13 -27.61 -0.89 -10.38
C GLU A 13 -26.65 -1.84 -9.66
N GLN A 14 -26.39 -2.99 -10.26
CA GLN A 14 -25.49 -4.00 -9.73
C GLN A 14 -24.02 -3.56 -9.87
N GLN A 15 -23.67 -2.93 -11.00
CA GLN A 15 -22.37 -2.26 -11.16
C GLN A 15 -22.15 -1.24 -10.04
N ARG A 16 -23.14 -0.36 -9.78
CA ARG A 16 -23.09 0.65 -8.70
C ARG A 16 -22.96 0.01 -7.32
N HIS A 17 -23.63 -1.12 -7.07
CA HIS A 17 -23.48 -1.87 -5.82
C HIS A 17 -22.03 -2.31 -5.61
N TYR A 18 -21.39 -2.93 -6.59
CA TYR A 18 -19.98 -3.36 -6.49
C TYR A 18 -19.01 -2.18 -6.40
N VAL A 19 -19.24 -1.11 -7.15
CA VAL A 19 -18.45 0.13 -7.03
C VAL A 19 -18.56 0.72 -5.63
N SER A 20 -19.78 0.77 -5.06
CA SER A 20 -19.97 1.26 -3.69
C SER A 20 -19.23 0.40 -2.67
N ARG A 21 -19.24 -0.93 -2.83
CA ARG A 21 -18.48 -1.87 -1.97
C ARG A 21 -16.97 -1.65 -2.07
N LEU A 22 -16.45 -1.36 -3.25
CA LEU A 22 -15.04 -1.01 -3.49
C LEU A 22 -14.67 0.36 -2.93
N MET A 23 -15.62 1.29 -2.87
CA MET A 23 -15.42 2.65 -2.36
C MET A 23 -15.59 2.79 -0.85
N LYS A 24 -16.13 1.77 -0.16
CA LYS A 24 -16.20 1.76 1.31
C LYS A 24 -14.81 1.91 1.92
N PRO A 25 -14.64 2.70 3.01
CA PRO A 25 -13.34 2.94 3.65
C PRO A 25 -12.59 1.66 4.07
N THR A 26 -13.32 0.58 4.33
CA THR A 26 -12.80 -0.74 4.71
C THR A 26 -12.23 -1.56 3.55
N ASN A 27 -12.63 -1.25 2.31
CA ASN A 27 -12.28 -2.00 1.09
C ASN A 27 -11.57 -1.15 0.02
N ARG A 28 -11.44 0.15 0.27
CA ARG A 28 -10.87 1.08 -0.71
C ARG A 28 -9.38 0.85 -0.87
N VAL A 29 -9.01 0.34 -2.04
CA VAL A 29 -7.60 0.31 -2.48
C VAL A 29 -7.13 1.75 -2.70
N VAL A 30 -5.99 2.12 -2.11
CA VAL A 30 -5.43 3.48 -2.25
C VAL A 30 -5.10 3.77 -3.71
N GLY A 31 -5.46 4.97 -4.18
CA GLY A 31 -5.38 5.37 -5.59
C GLY A 31 -6.56 4.89 -6.45
N LEU A 32 -7.51 4.13 -5.88
CA LEU A 32 -8.77 3.79 -6.54
C LEU A 32 -9.73 4.99 -6.46
N THR A 33 -9.96 5.60 -7.61
CA THR A 33 -11.03 6.60 -7.80
C THR A 33 -12.31 5.90 -8.19
N ARG A 34 -13.45 6.58 -8.01
CA ARG A 34 -14.76 6.05 -8.44
C ARG A 34 -14.76 5.64 -9.92
N CYS A 35 -14.19 6.47 -10.78
CA CYS A 35 -14.07 6.20 -12.21
C CYS A 35 -13.24 4.92 -12.50
N ARG A 36 -12.11 4.73 -11.79
CA ARG A 36 -11.30 3.50 -11.92
C ARG A 36 -12.02 2.27 -11.38
N ALA A 37 -12.79 2.42 -10.31
CA ALA A 37 -13.61 1.33 -9.76
C ALA A 37 -14.72 0.91 -10.73
N GLU A 38 -15.38 1.87 -11.40
CA GLU A 38 -16.36 1.60 -12.44
C GLU A 38 -15.73 0.82 -13.60
N TYR A 39 -14.56 1.24 -14.08
CA TYR A 39 -13.82 0.52 -15.12
C TYR A 39 -13.42 -0.89 -14.69
N PHE A 40 -12.93 -1.05 -13.46
CA PHE A 40 -12.56 -2.36 -12.92
C PHE A 40 -13.74 -3.32 -12.83
N VAL A 41 -14.89 -2.87 -12.29
CA VAL A 41 -16.09 -3.70 -12.15
C VAL A 41 -16.63 -4.14 -13.50
N ARG A 42 -16.64 -3.23 -14.48
CA ARG A 42 -17.03 -3.54 -15.87
C ARG A 42 -16.09 -4.55 -16.51
N LEU A 43 -14.78 -4.38 -16.35
CA LEU A 43 -13.78 -5.32 -16.84
C LEU A 43 -13.94 -6.70 -16.21
N TRP A 44 -14.15 -6.77 -14.89
CA TRP A 44 -14.35 -8.01 -14.19
C TRP A 44 -15.58 -8.76 -14.70
N ALA A 45 -16.72 -8.09 -14.81
CA ALA A 45 -17.94 -8.67 -15.38
C ALA A 45 -17.71 -9.17 -16.81
N TYR A 46 -17.04 -8.38 -17.65
CA TYR A 46 -16.72 -8.73 -19.02
C TYR A 46 -15.87 -10.00 -19.12
N LEU A 47 -14.79 -10.09 -18.34
CA LEU A 47 -13.90 -11.26 -18.34
C LEU A 47 -14.62 -12.51 -17.85
N LEU A 48 -15.44 -12.40 -16.80
CA LEU A 48 -16.24 -13.52 -16.29
C LEU A 48 -17.20 -14.05 -17.35
N LEU A 49 -17.96 -13.15 -17.98
CA LEU A 49 -18.89 -13.53 -19.05
C LEU A 49 -18.13 -14.14 -20.23
N LYS A 50 -17.03 -13.52 -20.66
CA LYS A 50 -16.19 -14.03 -21.76
C LYS A 50 -15.75 -15.46 -21.51
N GLN A 51 -15.30 -15.78 -20.28
CA GLN A 51 -14.95 -17.15 -19.91
C GLN A 51 -16.13 -18.11 -19.94
N GLN A 52 -17.32 -17.70 -19.46
CA GLN A 52 -18.52 -18.54 -19.50
C GLN A 52 -18.93 -18.86 -20.95
N PHE A 53 -18.92 -17.86 -21.84
CA PHE A 53 -19.20 -18.02 -23.26
C PHE A 53 -18.19 -18.96 -23.94
N THR A 54 -16.88 -18.77 -23.69
CA THR A 54 -15.85 -19.65 -24.26
C THR A 54 -15.93 -21.08 -23.73
N SER A 55 -16.44 -21.26 -22.50
CA SER A 55 -16.66 -22.59 -21.90
C SER A 55 -18.01 -23.23 -22.30
N GLY A 56 -18.75 -22.63 -23.23
CA GLY A 56 -20.06 -23.14 -23.67
C GLY A 56 -21.18 -23.04 -22.64
N LYS A 57 -20.98 -22.31 -21.53
CA LYS A 57 -22.01 -22.09 -20.51
C LYS A 57 -22.88 -20.90 -20.92
N THR A 58 -24.20 -21.08 -20.92
CA THR A 58 -25.14 -19.97 -21.04
C THR A 58 -25.13 -19.18 -19.71
N PRO A 59 -24.74 -17.90 -19.71
CA PRO A 59 -24.79 -17.10 -18.50
C PRO A 59 -26.24 -17.03 -17.99
N GLN A 60 -26.47 -17.29 -16.70
CA GLN A 60 -27.76 -16.96 -16.08
C GLN A 60 -27.89 -15.43 -16.08
N SER A 61 -28.66 -14.91 -17.03
CA SER A 61 -28.92 -13.49 -17.17
C SER A 61 -30.08 -13.06 -16.25
N PRO A 62 -30.00 -11.92 -15.55
CA PRO A 62 -28.82 -11.08 -15.36
C PRO A 62 -27.87 -11.64 -14.28
N LEU A 63 -26.57 -11.39 -14.41
CA LEU A 63 -25.55 -11.76 -13.43
C LEU A 63 -25.84 -11.11 -12.07
N LYS A 64 -26.28 -11.91 -11.10
CA LYS A 64 -26.57 -11.41 -9.75
C LYS A 64 -25.32 -11.21 -8.89
N GLU A 65 -24.27 -11.96 -9.16
CA GLU A 65 -23.02 -11.90 -8.41
C GLU A 65 -21.81 -12.03 -9.36
N LEU A 66 -20.75 -11.29 -9.06
CA LEU A 66 -19.45 -11.41 -9.72
C LEU A 66 -18.58 -12.42 -8.98
N SER A 67 -18.40 -13.60 -9.58
CA SER A 67 -17.37 -14.57 -9.19
C SER A 67 -16.05 -14.26 -9.89
N LEU A 68 -14.95 -14.80 -9.37
CA LEU A 68 -13.64 -14.61 -9.99
C LEU A 68 -13.51 -15.47 -11.25
N PRO A 69 -13.12 -14.89 -12.39
CA PRO A 69 -12.72 -15.69 -13.53
C PRO A 69 -11.48 -16.53 -13.21
N GLN A 70 -11.42 -17.75 -13.72
CA GLN A 70 -10.28 -18.64 -13.53
C GLN A 70 -9.16 -18.30 -14.52
N GLY A 71 -7.96 -18.06 -13.97
CA GLY A 71 -6.74 -17.89 -14.76
C GLY A 71 -6.68 -16.60 -15.60
N PHE A 72 -5.78 -16.61 -16.58
CA PHE A 72 -5.58 -15.51 -17.51
C PHE A 72 -6.55 -15.61 -18.70
N ILE A 73 -7.28 -14.53 -18.95
CA ILE A 73 -8.26 -14.44 -20.04
C ILE A 73 -7.77 -13.43 -21.09
N PRO A 74 -7.72 -13.80 -22.38
CA PRO A 74 -7.31 -12.87 -23.43
C PRO A 74 -8.29 -11.71 -23.54
N CYS A 75 -7.79 -10.47 -23.58
CA CYS A 75 -8.61 -9.26 -23.65
C CYS A 75 -7.85 -8.12 -24.32
N THR A 76 -8.07 -7.89 -25.61
CA THR A 76 -7.37 -6.85 -26.38
C THR A 76 -7.61 -5.44 -25.82
N HIS A 77 -6.71 -4.49 -26.12
CA HIS A 77 -6.93 -3.08 -25.76
C HIS A 77 -8.22 -2.51 -26.37
N ARG A 78 -8.63 -2.98 -27.54
CA ARG A 78 -9.89 -2.61 -28.19
C ARG A 78 -11.11 -3.12 -27.43
N GLU A 79 -11.08 -4.36 -26.97
CA GLU A 79 -12.13 -4.92 -26.10
C GLU A 79 -12.20 -4.16 -24.78
N ALA A 80 -11.05 -3.89 -24.15
CA ALA A 80 -10.99 -3.10 -22.92
C ALA A 80 -11.53 -1.67 -23.12
N ALA A 81 -11.21 -1.03 -24.25
CA ALA A 81 -11.74 0.30 -24.60
C ALA A 81 -13.26 0.27 -24.75
N ALA A 82 -13.81 -0.71 -25.46
CA ALA A 82 -15.24 -0.87 -25.60
C ALA A 82 -15.93 -1.09 -24.23
N VAL A 83 -15.31 -1.86 -23.33
CA VAL A 83 -15.84 -2.08 -21.97
C VAL A 83 -15.81 -0.79 -21.13
N PHE A 84 -14.70 -0.04 -21.17
CA PHE A 84 -14.54 1.18 -20.37
C PHE A 84 -15.38 2.33 -20.89
N TYR A 85 -15.50 2.47 -22.20
CA TYR A 85 -16.07 3.65 -22.85
C TYR A 85 -17.44 3.42 -23.48
N ALA A 86 -18.12 2.29 -23.22
CA ALA A 86 -19.44 2.02 -23.81
C ALA A 86 -20.47 3.15 -23.63
N HIS A 87 -20.36 3.92 -22.53
CA HIS A 87 -21.25 5.05 -22.21
C HIS A 87 -20.61 6.43 -22.42
N LYS A 88 -19.46 6.50 -23.09
CA LYS A 88 -18.70 7.74 -23.28
C LYS A 88 -18.23 7.87 -24.71
N GLU A 89 -18.51 9.01 -25.34
CA GLU A 89 -18.04 9.31 -26.70
C GLU A 89 -16.51 9.42 -26.82
N ARG A 90 -15.78 9.47 -25.69
CA ARG A 90 -14.33 9.67 -25.66
C ARG A 90 -13.61 8.48 -25.03
N GLY A 91 -12.82 7.79 -25.84
CA GLY A 91 -11.90 6.75 -25.41
C GLY A 91 -11.12 6.16 -26.58
N SER A 92 -9.85 5.84 -26.38
CA SER A 92 -9.01 5.16 -27.36
C SER A 92 -8.40 3.89 -26.78
N ASP A 93 -8.02 2.95 -27.63
CA ASP A 93 -7.32 1.72 -27.25
C ASP A 93 -6.07 2.01 -26.40
N ARG A 94 -5.35 3.09 -26.74
CA ARG A 94 -4.19 3.55 -25.96
C ARG A 94 -4.59 4.01 -24.55
N ALA A 95 -5.68 4.76 -24.42
CA ALA A 95 -6.18 5.20 -23.12
C ALA A 95 -6.67 4.03 -22.27
N ALA A 96 -7.29 3.01 -22.89
CA ALA A 96 -7.67 1.77 -22.22
C ALA A 96 -6.44 1.00 -21.72
N GLY A 97 -5.38 0.93 -22.54
CA GLY A 97 -4.08 0.37 -22.11
C GLY A 97 -3.52 1.04 -20.86
N LEU A 98 -3.55 2.38 -20.80
CA LEU A 98 -3.11 3.13 -19.60
C LEU A 98 -4.00 2.88 -18.38
N ILE A 99 -5.31 2.66 -18.57
CA ILE A 99 -6.20 2.27 -17.47
C ILE A 99 -5.85 0.89 -16.96
N LEU A 100 -5.61 -0.08 -17.85
CA LEU A 100 -5.17 -1.43 -17.47
C LEU A 100 -3.87 -1.38 -16.66
N ASP A 101 -2.87 -0.61 -17.10
CA ASP A 101 -1.61 -0.48 -16.37
C ASP A 101 -1.82 0.16 -14.99
N LYS A 102 -2.75 1.11 -14.85
CA LYS A 102 -3.17 1.67 -13.55
C LYS A 102 -3.87 0.63 -12.68
N LEU A 103 -4.71 -0.23 -13.23
CA LEU A 103 -5.37 -1.30 -12.48
C LEU A 103 -4.36 -2.36 -12.02
N VAL A 104 -3.34 -2.67 -12.84
CA VAL A 104 -2.21 -3.52 -12.46
C VAL A 104 -1.43 -2.89 -11.31
N ALA A 105 -1.10 -1.59 -11.40
CA ALA A 105 -0.39 -0.88 -10.35
C ALA A 105 -1.16 -0.82 -9.02
N LEU A 106 -2.50 -0.83 -9.08
CA LEU A 106 -3.38 -0.93 -7.92
C LEU A 106 -3.49 -2.35 -7.35
N GLY A 107 -2.88 -3.34 -8.01
CA GLY A 107 -2.94 -4.75 -7.62
C GLY A 107 -4.30 -5.41 -7.90
N LEU A 108 -5.16 -4.78 -8.70
CA LEU A 108 -6.52 -5.27 -8.98
C LEU A 108 -6.54 -6.36 -10.05
N ILE A 109 -5.58 -6.32 -10.98
CA ILE A 109 -5.45 -7.27 -12.08
C ILE A 109 -3.98 -7.61 -12.32
N ASN A 110 -3.71 -8.80 -12.86
CA ASN A 110 -2.44 -9.14 -13.48
C ASN A 110 -2.58 -9.06 -15.00
N LYS A 111 -1.50 -8.67 -15.67
CA LYS A 111 -1.42 -8.53 -17.13
C LYS A 111 -0.20 -9.28 -17.64
N THR A 112 -0.41 -10.19 -18.58
CA THR A 112 0.64 -10.92 -19.31
C THR A 112 0.41 -10.78 -20.82
N PHE A 113 1.42 -11.09 -21.63
CA PHE A 113 1.31 -11.07 -23.09
C PHE A 113 1.71 -12.45 -23.61
N ASP A 114 0.83 -13.09 -24.38
CA ASP A 114 1.02 -14.47 -24.88
C ASP A 114 1.70 -14.53 -26.26
N GLY A 115 2.10 -13.39 -26.81
CA GLY A 115 2.65 -13.25 -28.16
C GLY A 115 1.66 -12.69 -29.18
N ASN A 116 0.34 -12.83 -28.92
CA ASN A 116 -0.73 -12.39 -29.82
C ASN A 116 -1.62 -11.33 -29.19
N THR A 117 -1.97 -11.48 -27.91
CA THR A 117 -2.85 -10.57 -27.19
C THR A 117 -2.42 -10.43 -25.73
N ILE A 118 -2.93 -9.39 -25.07
CA ILE A 118 -2.77 -9.26 -23.63
C ILE A 118 -3.77 -10.19 -22.94
N CYS A 119 -3.30 -10.91 -21.93
CA CYS A 119 -4.12 -11.75 -21.09
C CYS A 119 -4.24 -11.10 -19.71
N LEU A 120 -5.46 -11.02 -19.21
CA LEU A 120 -5.80 -10.36 -17.96
C LEU A 120 -6.31 -11.39 -16.96
N GLN A 121 -5.86 -11.30 -15.74
CA GLN A 121 -6.38 -12.07 -14.61
C GLN A 121 -6.89 -11.08 -13.56
N ILE A 122 -8.12 -11.28 -13.07
CA ILE A 122 -8.62 -10.53 -11.93
C ILE A 122 -7.97 -11.08 -10.67
N ASN A 123 -7.30 -10.22 -9.90
CA ASN A 123 -6.71 -10.65 -8.64
C ASN A 123 -7.82 -10.87 -7.62
N THR A 124 -7.65 -11.89 -6.79
CA THR A 124 -8.55 -12.18 -5.67
C THR A 124 -8.57 -10.97 -4.75
N LEU A 125 -9.61 -10.16 -4.88
CA LEU A 125 -9.96 -9.21 -3.83
C LEU A 125 -10.61 -10.05 -2.75
N SER A 126 -9.81 -10.53 -1.78
CA SER A 126 -10.21 -11.44 -0.70
C SER A 126 -11.44 -11.02 0.12
N LYS A 127 -12.05 -9.86 -0.20
CA LYS A 127 -13.21 -9.27 0.48
C LYS A 127 -14.45 -9.07 -0.41
N LEU A 128 -14.40 -9.39 -1.72
CA LEU A 128 -15.55 -9.20 -2.64
C LEU A 128 -16.25 -10.50 -3.02
N THR A 129 -15.50 -11.57 -3.22
CA THR A 129 -15.99 -12.95 -3.31
C THR A 129 -15.91 -13.59 -1.93
N ARG A 130 -16.98 -14.27 -1.51
CA ARG A 130 -17.16 -14.96 -0.21
C ARG A 130 -15.94 -15.80 0.27
N PRO A 131 -15.86 -16.14 1.58
CA PRO A 131 -14.64 -16.51 2.27
C PRO A 131 -14.01 -17.71 1.60
N LEU A 132 -12.82 -17.50 1.04
CA LEU A 132 -12.02 -18.60 0.56
C LEU A 132 -11.51 -19.34 1.78
N GLU A 133 -11.97 -20.59 1.84
CA GLU A 133 -11.38 -21.71 2.52
C GLU A 133 -9.90 -21.50 2.79
N THR A 134 -9.55 -21.79 4.04
CA THR A 134 -8.22 -21.87 4.61
C THR A 134 -7.28 -22.69 3.72
N ASP A 135 -6.75 -22.07 2.68
CA ASP A 135 -5.54 -22.54 2.04
C ASP A 135 -4.46 -22.48 3.12
N SER A 136 -4.11 -23.66 3.60
CA SER A 136 -2.97 -23.96 4.45
C SER A 136 -1.71 -23.47 3.76
N THR A 137 -1.49 -22.16 3.82
CA THR A 137 -0.19 -21.55 3.59
C THR A 137 0.74 -22.16 4.62
N PRO A 138 1.94 -22.62 4.21
CA PRO A 138 2.93 -23.08 5.17
C PRO A 138 3.09 -21.97 6.21
N LYS A 139 3.07 -22.34 7.50
CA LYS A 139 3.31 -21.40 8.61
C LYS A 139 4.74 -20.86 8.47
N VAL A 140 4.90 -19.80 7.67
CA VAL A 140 6.16 -19.09 7.52
C VAL A 140 6.39 -18.37 8.85
N GLU A 141 7.53 -18.63 9.48
CA GLU A 141 7.96 -17.88 10.66
C GLU A 141 8.57 -16.54 10.26
N PHE A 142 8.46 -15.56 11.15
CA PHE A 142 8.96 -14.21 10.92
C PHE A 142 9.83 -13.74 12.09
N ALA A 143 10.87 -12.97 11.76
CA ALA A 143 11.79 -12.40 12.74
C ALA A 143 12.07 -10.94 12.41
N THR A 144 12.23 -10.10 13.45
CA THR A 144 12.70 -8.72 13.28
C THR A 144 14.22 -8.67 13.34
N ASP A 145 14.81 -7.84 12.49
CA ASP A 145 16.27 -7.79 12.33
C ASP A 145 16.73 -6.40 11.89
N ALA A 146 18.04 -6.16 11.97
CA ALA A 146 18.65 -4.95 11.45
C ALA A 146 18.52 -4.89 9.94
N PHE A 147 18.24 -3.70 9.41
CA PHE A 147 18.29 -3.46 7.98
C PHE A 147 19.75 -3.54 7.49
N ASN A 148 19.98 -4.37 6.49
CA ASN A 148 21.26 -4.50 5.82
C ASN A 148 21.22 -3.77 4.46
N PRO A 149 21.94 -2.65 4.29
CA PRO A 149 21.89 -1.85 3.06
C PRO A 149 22.43 -2.57 1.81
N ARG A 150 23.18 -3.67 1.99
CA ARG A 150 23.72 -4.48 0.88
C ARG A 150 22.68 -5.45 0.34
N THR A 151 21.92 -6.11 1.20
CA THR A 151 20.97 -7.17 0.82
C THR A 151 19.53 -6.67 0.72
N ASP A 152 19.12 -5.73 1.58
CA ASP A 152 17.71 -5.40 1.75
C ASP A 152 17.28 -4.20 0.91
N ALA A 153 18.19 -3.27 0.63
CA ALA A 153 17.84 -1.98 0.04
C ALA A 153 17.02 -2.09 -1.24
N ILE A 154 17.31 -3.08 -2.10
CA ILE A 154 16.58 -3.29 -3.36
C ILE A 154 15.19 -3.88 -3.12
N LEU A 155 15.08 -4.89 -2.25
CA LEU A 155 13.81 -5.54 -1.93
C LEU A 155 12.88 -4.58 -1.20
N VAL A 156 13.43 -3.84 -0.22
CA VAL A 156 12.72 -2.81 0.52
C VAL A 156 12.26 -1.69 -0.41
N ALA A 157 13.15 -1.15 -1.25
CA ALA A 157 12.78 -0.12 -2.20
C ALA A 157 11.70 -0.56 -3.20
N SER A 158 11.77 -1.79 -3.68
CA SER A 158 10.80 -2.36 -4.61
C SER A 158 9.40 -2.41 -4.01
N PHE A 159 9.26 -2.87 -2.75
CA PHE A 159 7.95 -2.92 -2.13
C PHE A 159 7.48 -1.54 -1.66
N LEU A 160 8.37 -0.67 -1.17
CA LEU A 160 8.02 0.72 -0.84
C LEU A 160 7.49 1.44 -2.08
N ALA A 161 8.17 1.30 -3.23
CA ALA A 161 7.71 1.91 -4.48
C ALA A 161 6.26 1.53 -4.81
N ARG A 162 5.83 0.28 -4.56
CA ARG A 162 4.41 -0.12 -4.72
C ARG A 162 3.48 0.66 -3.78
N ASN A 163 3.89 0.87 -2.53
CA ASN A 163 3.10 1.62 -1.54
C ASN A 163 3.03 3.13 -1.83
N TYR A 164 4.05 3.71 -2.45
CA TYR A 164 4.09 5.14 -2.84
C TYR A 164 3.65 5.40 -4.30
N ASN A 165 3.41 4.37 -5.11
CA ASN A 165 3.18 4.49 -6.56
C ASN A 165 1.95 5.33 -6.92
N TRP A 166 0.95 5.42 -6.04
CA TRP A 166 -0.24 6.24 -6.28
C TRP A 166 0.04 7.75 -6.29
N MET A 167 1.16 8.19 -5.73
CA MET A 167 1.63 9.58 -5.74
C MET A 167 2.55 9.89 -6.93
N ASN A 168 3.14 8.87 -7.58
CA ASN A 168 4.19 9.04 -8.58
C ASN A 168 3.73 8.61 -9.98
N ASN A 169 3.69 9.55 -10.91
CA ASN A 169 3.40 9.29 -12.33
C ASN A 169 4.57 8.62 -13.10
N ASN A 170 5.63 8.17 -12.42
CA ASN A 170 6.87 7.70 -13.06
C ASN A 170 7.31 6.35 -12.47
N THR A 171 7.28 5.28 -13.26
CA THR A 171 7.20 3.90 -12.73
C THR A 171 8.51 3.13 -12.70
N ALA A 172 9.54 3.51 -13.46
CA ALA A 172 10.78 2.70 -13.56
C ALA A 172 11.96 3.20 -12.68
N ALA A 173 12.13 4.52 -12.52
CA ALA A 173 13.29 5.09 -11.81
C ALA A 173 13.14 5.18 -10.28
N VAL A 174 11.91 4.97 -9.77
CA VAL A 174 11.57 5.17 -8.35
C VAL A 174 12.23 4.15 -7.41
N PRO A 175 12.20 2.82 -7.67
CA PRO A 175 12.86 1.86 -6.80
C PRO A 175 14.37 2.09 -6.68
N HIS A 176 15.04 2.42 -7.80
CA HIS A 176 16.47 2.73 -7.79
C HIS A 176 16.80 3.93 -6.90
N ARG A 177 16.02 5.01 -7.02
CA ARG A 177 16.19 6.21 -6.18
C ARG A 177 15.95 5.90 -4.70
N ILE A 178 14.88 5.19 -4.36
CA ILE A 178 14.59 4.79 -2.98
C ILE A 178 15.73 3.93 -2.42
N ALA A 179 16.24 2.95 -3.18
CA ALA A 179 17.36 2.13 -2.73
C ALA A 179 18.62 2.94 -2.44
N ARG A 180 18.93 3.96 -3.27
CA ARG A 180 20.05 4.88 -3.03
C ARG A 180 19.84 5.69 -1.75
N LEU A 181 18.63 6.19 -1.50
CA LEU A 181 18.29 6.92 -0.28
C LEU A 181 18.42 6.03 0.96
N LEU A 182 17.86 4.82 0.94
CA LEU A 182 17.95 3.88 2.06
C LEU A 182 19.41 3.55 2.41
N ARG A 183 20.27 3.35 1.41
CA ARG A 183 21.71 3.14 1.63
C ARG A 183 22.38 4.35 2.27
N LYS A 184 22.07 5.56 1.78
CA LYS A 184 22.61 6.81 2.32
C LYS A 184 22.15 7.02 3.77
N TRP A 185 20.88 6.80 4.06
CA TRP A 185 20.36 6.92 5.43
C TRP A 185 20.97 5.88 6.38
N ALA A 186 21.18 4.65 5.92
CA ALA A 186 21.85 3.62 6.71
C ALA A 186 23.31 3.99 7.05
N GLN A 187 23.98 4.79 6.22
CA GLN A 187 25.33 5.31 6.51
C GLN A 187 25.31 6.37 7.62
N PHE A 188 24.28 7.20 7.68
CA PHE A 188 24.14 8.21 8.75
C PHE A 188 23.66 7.59 10.06
N TYR A 189 22.61 6.78 10.00
CA TYR A 189 22.01 6.18 11.19
C TYR A 189 21.27 4.86 10.88
N GLY A 190 22.01 3.76 10.87
CA GLY A 190 21.46 2.42 10.62
C GLY A 190 20.64 1.84 11.77
N THR A 191 20.88 2.27 13.02
CA THR A 191 20.19 1.73 14.22
C THR A 191 18.68 1.87 14.14
N GLY A 192 18.19 3.01 13.61
CA GLY A 192 16.76 3.27 13.44
C GLY A 192 16.12 2.52 12.26
N MET A 193 16.87 1.74 11.47
CA MET A 193 16.38 1.04 10.29
C MET A 193 16.27 -0.46 10.55
N ARG A 194 15.05 -1.00 10.44
CA ARG A 194 14.72 -2.36 10.88
C ARG A 194 13.79 -3.04 9.89
N VAL A 195 13.87 -4.36 9.82
CA VAL A 195 13.08 -5.17 8.89
C VAL A 195 12.37 -6.30 9.61
N LEU A 196 11.21 -6.69 9.08
CA LEU A 196 10.59 -7.98 9.38
C LEU A 196 10.97 -8.93 8.24
N ARG A 197 11.61 -10.05 8.55
CA ARG A 197 12.04 -11.06 7.58
C ARG A 197 11.22 -12.31 7.72
N ARG A 198 11.05 -13.02 6.59
CA ARG A 198 10.69 -14.43 6.65
C ARG A 198 11.91 -15.25 7.07
N CYS A 199 11.73 -16.20 7.99
CA CYS A 199 12.82 -17.03 8.47
C CYS A 199 13.28 -18.07 7.42
N ASP A 200 12.41 -18.45 6.48
CA ASP A 200 12.69 -19.49 5.49
C ASP A 200 13.63 -19.05 4.36
N ASN A 201 13.60 -17.77 3.99
CA ASN A 201 14.39 -17.25 2.87
C ASN A 201 15.04 -15.88 3.15
N LEU A 202 14.92 -15.37 4.39
CA LEU A 202 15.48 -14.10 4.87
C LEU A 202 14.97 -12.84 4.14
N ASN A 203 13.98 -12.97 3.25
CA ASN A 203 13.44 -11.85 2.50
C ASN A 203 12.73 -10.87 3.45
N PRO A 204 13.02 -9.55 3.35
CA PRO A 204 12.30 -8.54 4.10
C PRO A 204 10.88 -8.40 3.55
N VAL A 205 9.91 -8.57 4.44
CA VAL A 205 8.46 -8.42 4.17
C VAL A 205 7.86 -7.24 4.93
N GLY A 206 8.60 -6.66 5.87
CA GLY A 206 8.25 -5.42 6.54
C GLY A 206 9.49 -4.58 6.79
N PHE A 207 9.28 -3.28 6.99
CA PHE A 207 10.33 -2.30 7.18
C PHE A 207 9.80 -1.13 7.99
N TYR A 208 10.64 -0.62 8.87
CA TYR A 208 10.47 0.73 9.37
C TYR A 208 11.80 1.47 9.47
N ILE A 209 11.70 2.79 9.47
CA ILE A 209 12.82 3.69 9.65
C ILE A 209 12.44 4.81 10.62
N PHE A 210 13.16 4.87 11.73
CA PHE A 210 13.19 5.98 12.66
C PHE A 210 14.37 6.88 12.32
N TYR A 211 14.03 8.10 11.92
CA TYR A 211 14.94 9.08 11.38
C TYR A 211 15.14 10.17 12.44
N PRO A 212 16.24 10.16 13.21
CA PRO A 212 16.49 11.21 14.21
C PRO A 212 16.63 12.54 13.49
N VAL A 213 15.94 13.56 13.98
CA VAL A 213 15.75 14.82 13.24
C VAL A 213 16.74 15.86 13.75
N ALA A 214 17.46 16.49 12.84
CA ALA A 214 18.29 17.62 13.18
C ALA A 214 17.41 18.81 13.65
N PRO A 215 17.79 19.55 14.71
CA PRO A 215 16.95 20.58 15.34
C PRO A 215 16.40 21.62 14.34
N GLU A 216 17.22 22.02 13.36
CA GLU A 216 16.86 22.97 12.31
C GLU A 216 15.71 22.50 11.41
N SER A 217 15.44 21.19 11.37
CA SER A 217 14.39 20.57 10.58
C SER A 217 13.08 20.37 11.34
N GLU A 218 13.05 20.53 12.66
CA GLU A 218 11.88 20.25 13.50
C GLU A 218 10.68 21.14 13.14
N GLN A 219 10.93 22.41 12.81
CA GLN A 219 9.92 23.36 12.35
C GLN A 219 9.09 22.85 11.16
N ASN A 220 9.64 21.91 10.36
CA ASN A 220 8.95 21.37 9.19
C ASN A 220 7.76 20.47 9.53
N PHE A 221 7.65 19.97 10.77
CA PHE A 221 6.46 19.23 11.24
C PHE A 221 5.24 20.14 11.46
N PHE A 222 5.45 21.45 11.55
CA PHE A 222 4.41 22.46 11.68
C PHE A 222 4.00 23.05 10.32
N LEU A 223 4.68 22.68 9.24
CA LEU A 223 4.35 23.06 7.87
C LEU A 223 3.41 22.03 7.21
N PRO A 224 2.73 22.40 6.11
CA PRO A 224 1.86 21.47 5.39
C PRO A 224 2.59 20.18 4.99
N PRO A 225 2.04 18.99 5.31
CA PRO A 225 2.72 17.71 5.18
C PRO A 225 3.17 17.38 3.74
N GLY A 226 2.48 17.91 2.74
CA GLY A 226 2.85 17.74 1.33
C GLY A 226 4.28 18.18 0.99
N LYS A 227 4.83 19.15 1.74
CA LYS A 227 6.20 19.66 1.52
C LYS A 227 7.29 18.69 1.97
N SER A 228 6.96 17.70 2.80
CA SER A 228 7.92 16.76 3.42
C SER A 228 7.93 15.36 2.78
N LEU A 229 7.15 15.17 1.71
CA LEU A 229 7.10 13.94 0.90
C LEU A 229 8.37 13.76 0.05
N HIS A 230 9.45 13.22 0.64
CA HIS A 230 10.73 13.06 -0.07
C HIS A 230 10.81 11.75 -0.91
N LEU A 231 10.32 10.63 -0.37
CA LEU A 231 10.34 9.33 -1.06
C LEU A 231 9.54 9.32 -2.37
N SER A 232 8.51 10.15 -2.47
CA SER A 232 7.68 10.31 -3.66
C SER A 232 8.06 11.52 -4.53
N SER A 233 8.48 12.65 -3.97
CA SER A 233 8.80 13.85 -4.80
C SER A 233 10.04 13.67 -5.67
N SER A 234 10.20 14.46 -6.73
CA SER A 234 11.42 14.51 -7.56
C SER A 234 12.56 15.32 -6.95
N ARG A 235 12.42 15.81 -5.71
CA ARG A 235 13.43 16.66 -5.07
C ARG A 235 14.70 15.89 -4.76
N GLU A 236 15.86 16.47 -5.06
CA GLU A 236 17.15 15.86 -4.75
C GLU A 236 17.49 15.96 -3.26
N GLU A 237 17.10 17.06 -2.63
CA GLU A 237 17.34 17.34 -1.21
C GLU A 237 16.16 16.91 -0.36
N ASP A 238 16.47 16.29 0.78
CA ASP A 238 15.49 15.93 1.78
C ASP A 238 15.21 17.16 2.66
N PRO A 239 13.95 17.62 2.78
CA PRO A 239 13.60 18.74 3.65
C PRO A 239 13.84 18.47 5.15
N ILE A 240 14.09 17.23 5.56
CA ILE A 240 14.38 16.89 6.96
C ILE A 240 15.75 16.23 7.02
N ALA A 241 16.69 16.87 7.73
CA ALA A 241 18.05 16.37 7.93
C ALA A 241 18.14 15.35 9.08
N ILE A 242 19.07 14.40 8.96
CA ILE A 242 19.37 13.40 10.02
C ILE A 242 20.26 14.06 11.08
N ALA A 243 19.88 13.95 12.35
CA ALA A 243 20.77 14.23 13.47
C ALA A 243 21.79 13.08 13.65
N LEU A 244 23.04 13.44 13.95
CA LEU A 244 24.10 12.46 14.23
C LEU A 244 24.08 12.02 15.70
N PRO A 245 24.41 10.75 16.01
CA PRO A 245 24.48 10.26 17.38
C PRO A 245 25.30 11.16 18.31
N GLY A 246 24.82 11.35 19.54
CA GLY A 246 25.40 12.25 20.53
C GLY A 246 24.92 13.71 20.43
N ASN A 247 24.10 14.05 19.43
CA ASN A 247 23.46 15.36 19.39
C ASN A 247 22.41 15.50 20.51
N LEU A 248 22.71 16.34 21.50
CA LEU A 248 21.85 16.58 22.65
C LEU A 248 20.59 17.40 22.30
N ASP A 249 20.60 18.14 21.20
CA ASP A 249 19.46 18.95 20.77
C ASP A 249 18.46 18.12 19.93
N CYS A 250 18.76 16.85 19.65
CA CYS A 250 17.84 15.95 18.95
C CYS A 250 16.70 15.51 19.88
N THR A 251 15.57 16.20 19.79
CA THR A 251 14.34 15.92 20.55
C THR A 251 13.36 15.00 19.82
N SER A 252 13.49 14.91 18.50
CA SER A 252 12.45 14.37 17.62
C SER A 252 12.96 13.25 16.72
N ILE A 253 12.11 12.26 16.46
CA ILE A 253 12.27 11.34 15.33
C ILE A 253 11.14 11.51 14.32
N PHE A 254 11.48 11.28 13.05
CA PHE A 254 10.53 11.08 11.99
C PHE A 254 10.42 9.60 11.63
N ILE A 255 9.24 9.01 11.80
CA ILE A 255 8.87 7.72 11.23
C ILE A 255 8.66 7.90 9.72
N ARG A 256 9.77 7.79 8.98
CA ARG A 256 9.80 8.00 7.52
C ARG A 256 9.02 6.95 6.75
N SER A 257 9.00 5.73 7.28
CA SER A 257 8.22 4.63 6.78
C SER A 257 8.00 3.63 7.90
N TRP A 258 6.79 3.07 7.96
CA TRP A 258 6.47 1.90 8.77
C TRP A 258 5.45 1.09 7.99
N THR A 259 5.82 -0.11 7.57
CA THR A 259 5.00 -0.87 6.63
C THR A 259 5.35 -2.36 6.63
N ILE A 260 4.31 -3.17 6.45
CA ILE A 260 4.41 -4.60 6.18
C ILE A 260 3.71 -4.82 4.84
N ASP A 261 4.29 -5.64 3.96
CA ASP A 261 3.64 -6.03 2.72
C ASP A 261 2.30 -6.69 3.05
N ARG A 262 1.24 -6.29 2.32
CA ARG A 262 -0.16 -6.58 2.65
C ARG A 262 -0.43 -8.07 2.83
N VAL A 263 0.28 -8.93 2.09
CA VAL A 263 0.11 -10.39 2.18
C VAL A 263 0.55 -10.94 3.55
N TYR A 264 1.46 -10.26 4.23
CA TYR A 264 2.02 -10.66 5.52
C TYR A 264 1.53 -9.77 6.68
N MET A 265 0.61 -8.84 6.43
CA MET A 265 0.11 -7.90 7.41
C MET A 265 -0.97 -8.55 8.30
N GLN A 266 -0.55 -9.43 9.21
CA GLN A 266 -1.43 -10.04 10.23
C GLN A 266 -1.13 -9.46 11.62
N PRO A 267 -2.06 -9.59 12.59
CA PRO A 267 -1.89 -9.03 13.94
C PRO A 267 -0.59 -9.46 14.63
N ALA A 268 -0.16 -10.71 14.45
CA ALA A 268 1.09 -11.21 15.03
C ALA A 268 2.31 -10.46 14.49
N GLN A 269 2.43 -10.28 13.18
CA GLN A 269 3.54 -9.56 12.55
C GLN A 269 3.51 -8.06 12.88
N ILE A 270 2.32 -7.45 12.95
CA ILE A 270 2.15 -6.06 13.38
C ILE A 270 2.66 -5.90 14.82
N CYS A 271 2.20 -6.74 15.74
CA CYS A 271 2.62 -6.72 17.14
C CYS A 271 4.14 -6.92 17.27
N GLN A 272 4.68 -7.92 16.56
CA GLN A 272 6.11 -8.20 16.56
C GLN A 272 6.94 -7.00 16.10
N LEU A 273 6.53 -6.34 15.00
CA LEU A 273 7.26 -5.20 14.46
C LEU A 273 7.14 -3.96 15.36
N LEU A 274 5.98 -3.72 15.99
CA LEU A 274 5.80 -2.62 16.96
C LEU A 274 6.60 -2.84 18.25
N LYS A 275 6.69 -4.08 18.74
CA LYS A 275 7.56 -4.41 19.87
C LYS A 275 9.04 -4.22 19.54
N ASP A 276 9.46 -4.55 18.32
CA ASP A 276 10.80 -4.22 17.84
C ASP A 276 11.00 -2.69 17.74
N SER A 277 9.98 -1.94 17.33
CA SER A 277 10.00 -0.47 17.34
C SER A 277 10.24 0.10 18.74
N GLN A 278 9.56 -0.39 19.78
CA GLN A 278 9.81 0.03 21.17
C GLN A 278 11.26 -0.26 21.59
N LYS A 279 11.76 -1.48 21.30
CA LYS A 279 13.15 -1.86 21.61
C LYS A 279 14.17 -0.97 20.89
N THR A 280 13.88 -0.60 19.64
CA THR A 280 14.74 0.28 18.85
C THR A 280 14.75 1.69 19.42
N LEU A 281 13.59 2.23 19.81
CA LEU A 281 13.51 3.55 20.46
C LEU A 281 14.30 3.63 21.76
N VAL A 282 14.25 2.60 22.60
CA VAL A 282 15.09 2.53 23.82
C VAL A 282 16.58 2.61 23.48
N ARG A 283 17.01 1.95 22.40
CA ARG A 283 18.41 2.08 21.93
C ARG A 283 18.70 3.47 21.40
N MET A 284 17.77 4.07 20.67
CA MET A 284 17.92 5.43 20.14
C MET A 284 18.01 6.47 21.26
N GLN A 285 17.32 6.30 22.40
CA GLN A 285 17.47 7.18 23.56
C GLN A 285 18.89 7.12 24.16
N GLY A 286 19.63 6.02 23.96
CA GLY A 286 21.05 5.96 24.30
C GLY A 286 21.93 6.81 23.38
N ASP A 287 21.58 6.89 22.09
CA ASP A 287 22.29 7.72 21.11
C ASP A 287 21.86 9.20 21.16
N PHE A 288 20.62 9.47 21.60
CA PHE A 288 19.97 10.77 21.66
C PHE A 288 19.21 10.93 22.99
N PRO A 289 19.89 11.37 24.07
CA PRO A 289 19.33 11.36 25.42
C PRO A 289 18.06 12.19 25.61
N ASN A 290 17.86 13.24 24.81
CA ASN A 290 16.70 14.14 24.89
C ASN A 290 15.58 13.77 23.91
N LEU A 291 15.65 12.59 23.28
CA LEU A 291 14.64 12.13 22.33
C LEU A 291 13.29 11.89 23.04
N CYS A 292 12.30 12.73 22.74
CA CYS A 292 10.99 12.74 23.39
C CYS A 292 9.81 12.75 22.41
N ASP A 293 10.00 13.15 21.16
CA ASP A 293 8.90 13.34 20.20
C ASP A 293 9.00 12.42 18.99
N MET A 294 7.84 11.93 18.53
CA MET A 294 7.72 11.14 17.31
C MET A 294 6.71 11.74 16.36
N TYR A 295 7.16 11.98 15.14
CA TYR A 295 6.31 12.43 14.04
C TYR A 295 6.19 11.32 13.00
N ALA A 296 5.01 11.17 12.42
CA ALA A 296 4.78 10.26 11.31
C ALA A 296 3.92 10.94 10.26
N LEU A 297 4.09 10.54 9.00
CA LEU A 297 3.27 11.03 7.90
C LEU A 297 2.27 9.97 7.50
N SER A 298 0.98 10.24 7.68
CA SER A 298 -0.08 9.34 7.22
C SER A 298 -0.32 9.54 5.73
N ILE A 299 0.10 8.54 4.94
CA ILE A 299 -0.15 8.48 3.49
C ILE A 299 -1.24 7.46 3.12
N HIS A 300 -1.66 6.60 4.04
CA HIS A 300 -2.64 5.53 3.80
C HIS A 300 -3.63 5.42 4.97
N PRO A 301 -4.95 5.34 4.72
CA PRO A 301 -5.95 5.24 5.80
C PRO A 301 -5.74 4.04 6.74
N THR A 302 -5.29 2.89 6.22
CA THR A 302 -4.94 1.72 7.04
C THR A 302 -3.76 1.97 7.99
N THR A 303 -2.71 2.66 7.55
CA THR A 303 -1.59 3.00 8.46
C THR A 303 -2.00 4.07 9.46
N GLU A 304 -2.91 4.97 9.07
CA GLU A 304 -3.51 5.95 9.98
C GLU A 304 -4.25 5.26 11.13
N LYS A 305 -5.14 4.31 10.82
CA LYS A 305 -5.88 3.57 11.85
C LYS A 305 -4.94 2.84 12.83
N LEU A 306 -3.87 2.25 12.31
CA LEU A 306 -2.86 1.61 13.15
C LEU A 306 -2.16 2.63 14.04
N ALA A 307 -1.72 3.76 13.49
CA ALA A 307 -1.07 4.80 14.25
C ALA A 307 -1.98 5.36 15.35
N LEU A 308 -3.25 5.65 15.04
CA LEU A 308 -4.24 6.10 16.03
C LEU A 308 -4.46 5.07 17.15
N ALA A 309 -4.48 3.77 16.81
CA ALA A 309 -4.66 2.71 17.80
C ALA A 309 -3.46 2.56 18.75
N VAL A 310 -2.27 2.98 18.32
CA VAL A 310 -1.06 3.01 19.17
C VAL A 310 -0.77 4.39 19.74
N GLY A 311 -1.78 5.27 19.79
CA GLY A 311 -1.76 6.53 20.53
C GLY A 311 -1.56 7.81 19.69
N PHE A 312 -1.08 7.68 18.45
CA PHE A 312 -0.77 8.86 17.63
C PHE A 312 -1.99 9.75 17.45
N GLN A 313 -1.76 11.06 17.44
CA GLN A 313 -2.77 12.07 17.21
C GLN A 313 -2.48 12.86 15.95
N LYS A 314 -3.54 13.27 15.25
CA LYS A 314 -3.41 14.15 14.08
C LYS A 314 -3.12 15.58 14.54
N THR A 315 -2.13 16.23 13.94
CA THR A 315 -1.77 17.61 14.26
C THR A 315 -2.17 18.57 13.14
N SER A 316 -1.73 18.31 11.91
CA SER A 316 -2.11 19.11 10.74
C SER A 316 -2.32 18.26 9.49
N GLN A 317 -3.10 18.80 8.55
CA GLN A 317 -3.56 18.07 7.37
C GLN A 317 -3.40 18.91 6.11
N ASP A 318 -2.97 18.27 5.03
CA ASP A 318 -3.03 18.79 3.68
C ASP A 318 -4.29 18.24 3.00
N VAL A 319 -5.31 19.09 2.85
CA VAL A 319 -6.62 18.70 2.30
C VAL A 319 -6.51 18.32 0.83
N THR A 320 -5.58 18.93 0.09
CA THR A 320 -5.42 18.70 -1.36
C THR A 320 -4.82 17.33 -1.63
N LEU A 321 -3.81 16.92 -0.85
CA LEU A 321 -3.13 15.64 -1.02
C LEU A 321 -3.73 14.52 -0.15
N GLY A 322 -4.59 14.86 0.82
CA GLY A 322 -5.21 13.90 1.72
C GLY A 322 -4.21 13.24 2.69
N VAL A 323 -3.11 13.94 3.00
CA VAL A 323 -2.07 13.48 3.93
C VAL A 323 -2.12 14.30 5.21
N CYS A 324 -1.74 13.70 6.34
CA CYS A 324 -1.68 14.40 7.63
C CYS A 324 -0.43 14.05 8.43
N TRP A 325 0.03 15.00 9.23
CA TRP A 325 1.00 14.77 10.29
C TRP A 325 0.33 14.08 11.46
N LEU A 326 1.03 13.09 11.98
CA LEU A 326 0.72 12.36 13.19
C LEU A 326 1.82 12.61 14.21
N TYR A 327 1.44 12.71 15.48
CA TYR A 327 2.34 12.97 16.59
C TYR A 327 2.08 12.00 17.74
N GLU A 328 3.15 11.54 18.38
CA GLU A 328 3.13 10.81 19.64
C GLU A 328 4.41 11.11 20.42
N ALA A 329 4.31 11.18 21.75
CA ALA A 329 5.48 11.28 22.62
C ALA A 329 6.13 9.90 22.78
N VAL A 330 7.46 9.85 22.67
CA VAL A 330 8.27 8.63 22.78
C VAL A 330 7.92 7.87 24.06
N ASP A 331 7.89 8.55 25.20
CA ASP A 331 7.64 7.92 26.50
C ASP A 331 6.26 7.26 26.59
N ARG A 332 5.23 7.88 26.00
CA ARG A 332 3.88 7.31 25.98
C ARG A 332 3.82 6.07 25.11
N PHE A 333 4.50 6.09 23.96
CA PHE A 333 4.58 4.91 23.09
C PHE A 333 5.42 3.79 23.72
N LEU A 334 6.51 4.10 24.42
CA LEU A 334 7.32 3.12 25.14
C LEU A 334 6.55 2.48 26.30
N ALA A 335 5.69 3.23 26.98
CA ALA A 335 4.84 2.73 28.06
C ALA A 335 3.62 1.91 27.55
N LEU A 336 3.35 1.91 26.24
CA LEU A 336 2.18 1.26 25.66
C LEU A 336 2.31 -0.27 25.71
N ASP A 337 1.29 -0.94 26.24
CA ASP A 337 1.11 -2.38 26.07
C ASP A 337 0.58 -2.65 24.66
N ILE A 338 1.50 -3.02 23.74
CA ILE A 338 1.18 -3.25 22.33
C ILE A 338 0.12 -4.34 22.16
N ASP A 339 0.15 -5.41 22.95
CA ASP A 339 -0.82 -6.49 22.80
C ASP A 339 -2.24 -6.00 23.14
N LYS A 340 -2.38 -5.23 24.24
CA LYS A 340 -3.66 -4.64 24.62
C LYS A 340 -4.13 -3.56 23.65
N ALA A 341 -3.23 -2.71 23.19
CA ALA A 341 -3.55 -1.63 22.25
C ALA A 341 -4.13 -2.18 20.94
N LEU A 342 -3.64 -3.34 20.49
CA LEU A 342 -4.08 -3.96 19.25
C LEU A 342 -5.29 -4.90 19.43
N ALA A 343 -5.59 -5.36 20.64
CA ALA A 343 -6.67 -6.32 20.91
C ALA A 343 -8.07 -5.82 20.48
N GLY A 344 -8.29 -4.51 20.51
CA GLY A 344 -9.56 -3.88 20.15
C GLY A 344 -9.65 -3.39 18.71
N ALA A 345 -8.57 -3.49 17.94
CA ALA A 345 -8.47 -2.78 16.67
C ALA A 345 -8.40 -3.73 15.47
N GLU A 346 -9.32 -3.52 14.53
CA GLU A 346 -9.50 -4.33 13.34
C GLU A 346 -8.48 -3.92 12.26
N PHE A 347 -7.32 -4.56 12.25
CA PHE A 347 -6.26 -4.28 11.27
C PHE A 347 -6.22 -5.28 10.10
N ALA A 348 -6.92 -6.41 10.25
CA ALA A 348 -7.18 -7.42 9.24
C ALA A 348 -8.66 -7.81 9.32
N PRO A 349 -9.32 -8.24 8.21
CA PRO A 349 -10.70 -8.71 8.28
C PRO A 349 -10.79 -9.89 9.26
N ARG A 350 -11.79 -9.86 10.16
CA ARG A 350 -12.20 -11.06 10.90
C ARG A 350 -12.63 -12.14 9.90
N GLU A 351 -12.24 -13.37 10.21
CA GLU A 351 -12.47 -14.60 9.44
C GLU A 351 -13.92 -14.76 8.96
#